data_AF-A0A966MLT0-F1
#
_entry.id   AF-A0A966MLT0-F1
#
_cell.length_a   1.000
_cell.length_b   1.000
_cell.length_c   1.000
_cell.angle_alpha   90.00
_cell.angle_beta   90.00
_cell.angle_gamma   90.00
#
_symmetry.space_group_name_H-M   'P 1'
#
loop_
_entity.id
_entity.type
_entity.pdbx_description
1 polymer ?
#
loop_
_entity_poly.entity_id
_entity_poly.type
_entity_poly.pdbx_seq_one_letter_code
_entity_poly.pdbx_strand_id
1 'polypeptide(L)' 'EDPPGYREGPAGKLYLAYLRDPTGNKICALYRVPK' A
#
# COMPACT_ATOMS: atom_id res chain seq x y z
N GLU A 1 -6.72 -9.43 3.91
CA GLU A 1 -6.03 -8.26 3.34
C GLU A 1 -4.78 -8.80 2.69
N ASP A 2 -4.48 -8.42 1.44
CA ASP A 2 -3.21 -8.84 0.85
C ASP A 2 -2.06 -8.31 1.69
N PRO A 3 -1.02 -9.13 1.93
CA PRO A 3 0.12 -8.72 2.73
C PRO A 3 0.75 -7.45 2.15
N PRO A 4 1.35 -6.61 3.00
CA PRO A 4 2.08 -5.43 2.53
C PRO A 4 3.21 -5.86 1.59
N GLY A 5 3.35 -5.19 0.46
CA GLY A 5 4.31 -5.61 -0.56
C GLY A 5 4.34 -4.74 -1.80
N TYR A 6 5.34 -5.03 -2.64
CA TYR A 6 5.48 -4.39 -3.94
C TYR A 6 4.45 -4.93 -4.93
N ARG A 7 3.77 -4.01 -5.61
CA ARG A 7 2.88 -4.30 -6.73
C ARG A 7 3.40 -3.56 -7.96
N GLU A 8 3.46 -4.28 -9.07
CA GLU A 8 3.76 -3.70 -10.37
C GLU A 8 2.46 -3.25 -11.02
N GLY A 9 2.44 -2.01 -11.47
CA GLY A 9 1.33 -1.46 -12.23
C GLY A 9 1.85 -0.57 -13.37
N PRO A 10 0.94 -0.02 -14.19
CA PRO A 10 1.31 0.84 -15.32
C PRO A 10 2.10 2.10 -14.90
N ALA A 11 2.02 2.49 -13.62
CA ALA A 11 2.76 3.61 -13.04
C ALA A 11 4.12 3.22 -12.41
N GLY A 12 4.58 1.98 -12.58
CA GLY A 12 5.83 1.45 -12.00
C GLY A 12 5.62 0.63 -10.73
N LYS A 13 6.70 0.43 -9.97
CA LYS A 13 6.72 -0.37 -8.73
C LYS A 13 6.18 0.45 -7.56
N LEU A 14 5.05 0.02 -7.01
CA LEU A 14 4.37 0.66 -5.89
C LEU A 14 4.44 -0.24 -4.67
N TYR A 15 4.78 0.27 -3.50
CA TYR A 15 4.64 -0.49 -2.26
C TYR A 15 3.29 -0.15 -1.61
N LEU A 16 2.47 -1.17 -1.38
CA LEU A 16 1.15 -1.02 -0.79
C LEU A 16 1.10 -1.72 0.56
N ALA A 17 0.56 -1.03 1.57
CA ALA A 17 0.33 -1.55 2.90
C ALA A 17 -1.08 -1.18 3.38
N TYR A 18 -1.61 -1.97 4.31
CA TYR A 18 -2.90 -1.73 4.94
C TYR A 18 -2.74 -1.74 6.46
N LEU A 19 -3.45 -0.83 7.11
CA LEU A 19 -3.51 -0.74 8.57
C LEU A 19 -4.95 -0.46 9.01
N ARG A 20 -5.26 -0.87 10.24
CA ARG A 20 -6.54 -0.59 10.91
C ARG A 20 -6.32 0.53 11.90
N ASP A 21 -7.13 1.58 11.83
CA ASP A 21 -7.12 2.60 12.86
C ASP A 21 -7.88 2.11 14.12
N PRO A 22 -7.80 2.82 15.26
CA PRO A 22 -8.48 2.44 16.51
C PRO A 22 -10.01 2.31 16.39
N THR A 23 -10.62 2.94 15.40
CA THR A 23 -12.06 2.85 15.11
C THR A 23 -12.41 1.78 14.06
N GLY A 24 -11.42 1.04 13.56
CA GLY A 24 -11.58 -0.13 12.70
C GLY A 24 -11.63 0.15 11.20
N ASN A 25 -11.44 1.40 10.76
CA ASN A 25 -11.33 1.76 9.35
C ASN A 25 -10.06 1.17 8.74
N LYS A 26 -10.20 0.78 7.48
CA LYS A 26 -9.09 0.29 6.67
C LYS A 26 -8.40 1.45 5.98
N ILE A 27 -7.19 1.75 6.41
CA ILE A 27 -6.35 2.77 5.80
C ILE A 27 -5.38 2.08 4.83
N CYS A 28 -5.30 2.60 3.61
CA CYS A 28 -4.34 2.16 2.60
C CYS A 28 -3.18 3.15 2.53
N ALA A 29 -1.97 2.64 2.71
CA ALA A 29 -0.73 3.39 2.52
C ALA A 29 -0.07 3.00 1.20
N LEU A 30 0.39 4.00 0.45
CA LEU A 30 1.04 3.83 -0.85
C LEU A 30 2.38 4.57 -0.82
N TYR A 31 3.46 3.87 -1.15
CA TYR A 31 4.79 4.44 -1.36
C TYR A 31 5.20 4.26 -2.82
N ARG A 32 5.48 5.38 -3.50
CA ARG A 32 6.04 5.41 -4.85
C ARG A 32 7.55 5.45 -4.72
N VAL A 33 8.24 4.42 -5.20
CA VAL A 33 9.70 4.44 -5.23
C VAL A 33 10.14 5.54 -6.22
N PRO A 34 10.92 6.54 -5.77
CA PRO A 34 11.47 7.53 -6.69
C PRO A 34 12.37 6.85 -7.73
N LYS A 35 12.34 7.35 -8.96
CA LYS A 35 13.19 6.85 -10.05
C LYS A 35 14.67 7.13 -9.81
#